data_AF-A0A5T1I514-F1
#
_entry.id   AF-A0A5T1I514-F1
#
_cell.length_a   1.000
_cell.length_b   1.000
_cell.length_c   1.000
_cell.angle_alpha   90.00
_cell.angle_beta   90.00
_cell.angle_gamma   90.00
#
_symmetry.space_group_name_H-M   'P 1'
#
loop_
_entity.id
_entity.type
_entity.pdbx_description
1 polymer ?
#
loop_
_entity_poly.entity_id
_entity_poly.type
_entity_poly.pdbx_seq_one_letter_code
_entity_poly.pdbx_strand_id
1 'polypeptide(L)'
;RCYFIDSMFLKVDKLSKFNFSNANFQDNVYFNNTHFKDYVDFHECEFEKIACFYGVKFYKTPNFSACYFKEPKAVNLINVDIDKLDFKSVEKYIEDNYKDESYKNETKGIQDKKEFFKIKNKHKLRYAKNLKDSFRVIKDVLITQNNTLEAQEWHKLELYAKEKENHINLSVKDREKNADIFKNILIWFNCVLLNVYRNTSDHHNDFLKILNFTVGMIVLYGVFIFFCQACIEPYSKFFNELKSSVIFIIIGILVFLCCIMFYFNRKKSIFAKSIFFIIAMVFIVLYLVTYFYKTNEYKTILYLVMCYILSIYICYFFFNIKNIIFNIVFKFMLYLVFLFFLINSSQLINPFTGVFSSDKLYESQFEKSLNDLNTSAIINLASILQSDFNLHLKDQNISFTELNSAKALIVANKENLLKLNDANLNRAKEVLGEKYTELLKTINQDKITENTIKSTSVLYGIILLLCIFSLQKTARKNSIVPS
;
A
#
# COMPACT_ATOMS: atom_id res chain seq x y z
N ARG A 1 4.69 -26.78 44.29
CA ARG A 1 5.54 -25.86 43.50
C ARG A 1 6.48 -26.65 42.60
N CYS A 2 6.73 -26.18 41.38
CA CYS A 2 7.67 -26.79 40.42
C CYS A 2 8.79 -25.81 40.06
N TYR A 3 10.03 -26.27 40.01
CA TYR A 3 11.21 -25.44 39.74
C TYR A 3 12.06 -26.04 38.62
N PHE A 4 12.18 -25.29 37.54
CA PHE A 4 13.07 -25.52 36.40
C PHE A 4 13.98 -24.28 36.30
N ILE A 5 14.95 -24.17 37.20
CA ILE A 5 15.84 -23.01 37.30
C ILE A 5 17.17 -23.36 36.62
N ASP A 6 17.72 -22.44 35.83
CA ASP A 6 18.99 -22.59 35.10
C ASP A 6 19.06 -23.90 34.30
N SER A 7 17.90 -24.39 33.88
CA SER A 7 17.73 -25.70 33.27
C SER A 7 17.96 -25.60 31.77
N MET A 8 18.65 -26.59 31.20
CA MET A 8 18.85 -26.69 29.76
C MET A 8 18.12 -27.91 29.20
N PHE A 9 17.04 -27.64 28.46
CA PHE A 9 16.27 -28.68 27.79
C PHE A 9 16.88 -28.97 26.41
N LEU A 10 17.67 -30.05 26.37
CA LEU A 10 18.35 -30.57 25.18
C LEU A 10 17.61 -31.79 24.65
N LYS A 11 17.28 -31.77 23.36
CA LYS A 11 16.63 -32.91 22.72
C LYS A 11 17.65 -34.01 22.43
N VAL A 12 17.42 -35.21 22.96
CA VAL A 12 18.29 -36.39 22.76
C VAL A 12 17.89 -37.20 21.52
N ASP A 13 16.60 -37.24 21.17
CA ASP A 13 16.07 -38.01 20.03
C ASP A 13 15.23 -37.17 19.07
N LYS A 14 15.24 -37.48 17.76
CA LYS A 14 14.53 -36.71 16.71
C LYS A 14 13.00 -36.59 16.91
N LEU A 15 12.37 -37.48 17.68
CA LEU A 15 10.90 -37.61 17.75
C LEU A 15 10.20 -36.85 18.90
N SER A 16 10.87 -36.47 19.99
CA SER A 16 10.20 -35.83 21.13
C SER A 16 10.27 -34.30 21.08
N LYS A 17 9.16 -33.62 21.37
CA LYS A 17 9.12 -32.19 21.75
C LYS A 17 9.11 -32.12 23.27
N PHE A 18 9.55 -31.02 23.87
CA PHE A 18 9.35 -30.83 25.31
C PHE A 18 7.86 -30.57 25.55
N ASN A 19 7.15 -31.58 26.06
CA ASN A 19 5.71 -31.54 26.13
C ASN A 19 5.23 -31.33 27.57
N PHE A 20 4.67 -30.15 27.82
CA PHE A 20 3.90 -29.81 29.01
C PHE A 20 2.39 -29.72 28.70
N SER A 21 1.94 -30.13 27.51
CA SER A 21 0.54 -29.96 27.11
C SER A 21 -0.42 -30.57 28.14
N ASN A 22 -1.53 -29.87 28.39
CA ASN A 22 -2.56 -30.27 29.33
C ASN A 22 -2.08 -30.37 30.79
N ALA A 23 -0.88 -29.86 31.11
CA ALA A 23 -0.42 -29.82 32.50
C ALA A 23 -1.24 -28.80 33.29
N ASN A 24 -1.73 -29.23 34.45
CA ASN A 24 -2.35 -28.34 35.44
C ASN A 24 -1.35 -28.07 36.57
N PHE A 25 -0.80 -26.86 36.60
CA PHE A 25 0.07 -26.37 37.65
C PHE A 25 -0.75 -25.73 38.77
N GLN A 26 -1.14 -26.55 39.76
CA GLN A 26 -1.95 -26.13 40.91
C GLN A 26 -1.23 -25.17 41.89
N ASP A 27 0.09 -25.04 41.76
CA ASP A 27 0.93 -24.24 42.63
C ASP A 27 2.02 -23.55 41.80
N ASN A 28 2.79 -22.64 42.41
CA ASN A 28 3.76 -21.82 41.67
C ASN A 28 4.74 -22.66 40.83
N VAL A 29 4.97 -22.24 39.59
CA VAL A 29 5.92 -22.84 38.65
C VAL A 29 6.94 -21.80 38.17
N TYR A 30 8.20 -22.19 38.16
CA TYR A 30 9.32 -21.32 37.78
C TYR A 30 10.16 -21.98 36.70
N PHE A 31 10.28 -21.33 35.55
CA PHE A 31 11.14 -21.69 34.41
C PHE A 31 12.35 -20.73 34.31
N ASN A 32 12.79 -20.14 35.43
CA ASN A 32 13.77 -19.05 35.43
C ASN A 32 15.07 -19.44 34.70
N ASN A 33 15.53 -18.57 33.80
CA ASN A 33 16.74 -18.76 32.97
C ASN A 33 16.76 -20.09 32.20
N THR A 34 15.60 -20.69 31.95
CA THR A 34 15.53 -21.97 31.25
C THR A 34 15.79 -21.79 29.76
N HIS A 35 16.58 -22.69 29.18
CA HIS A 35 16.87 -22.73 27.76
C HIS A 35 16.12 -23.87 27.07
N PHE A 36 15.17 -23.54 26.19
CA PHE A 36 14.48 -24.51 25.33
C PHE A 36 15.13 -24.54 23.94
N LYS A 37 16.00 -25.53 23.71
CA LYS A 37 16.76 -25.67 22.44
C LYS A 37 15.91 -26.22 21.29
N ASP A 38 14.83 -26.93 21.59
CA ASP A 38 13.84 -27.43 20.61
C ASP A 38 12.44 -26.85 20.91
N TYR A 39 11.43 -27.23 20.11
CA TYR A 39 10.04 -26.86 20.32
C TYR A 39 9.58 -27.33 21.71
N VAL A 40 8.90 -26.43 22.42
CA VAL A 40 8.24 -26.68 23.69
C VAL A 40 6.74 -26.44 23.54
N ASP A 41 5.95 -27.32 24.13
CA ASP A 41 4.51 -27.33 24.01
C ASP A 41 3.84 -27.14 25.37
N PHE A 42 3.24 -25.97 25.58
CA PHE A 42 2.42 -25.62 26.74
C PHE A 42 0.92 -25.59 26.39
N HIS A 43 0.52 -26.15 25.24
CA HIS A 43 -0.88 -26.25 24.82
C HIS A 43 -1.81 -26.67 25.96
N GLU A 44 -2.88 -25.92 26.18
CA GLU A 44 -3.88 -26.20 27.24
C GLU A 44 -3.27 -26.37 28.65
N CYS A 45 -2.11 -25.75 28.92
CA CYS A 45 -1.62 -25.62 30.29
C CYS A 45 -2.53 -24.70 31.11
N GLU A 46 -2.79 -25.10 32.35
CA GLU A 46 -3.48 -24.30 33.35
C GLU A 46 -2.49 -23.89 34.44
N PHE A 47 -2.38 -22.59 34.68
CA PHE A 47 -1.53 -22.01 35.72
C PHE A 47 -2.41 -21.37 36.79
N GLU A 48 -2.60 -22.06 37.92
CA GLU A 48 -3.51 -21.64 39.00
C GLU A 48 -2.91 -20.55 39.90
N LYS A 49 -1.58 -20.40 39.89
CA LYS A 49 -0.84 -19.40 40.68
C LYS A 49 0.27 -18.75 39.83
N ILE A 50 1.41 -18.41 40.43
CA ILE A 50 2.54 -17.75 39.77
C ILE A 50 3.13 -18.67 38.69
N ALA A 51 3.27 -18.14 37.48
CA ALA A 51 3.98 -18.78 36.37
C ALA A 51 5.14 -17.89 35.93
N CYS A 52 6.36 -18.24 36.31
CA CYS A 52 7.53 -17.41 36.08
C CYS A 52 8.37 -17.93 34.92
N PHE A 53 8.47 -17.15 33.84
CA PHE A 53 9.30 -17.39 32.66
C PHE A 53 10.46 -16.37 32.57
N TYR A 54 10.88 -15.82 33.70
CA TYR A 54 11.96 -14.83 33.76
C TYR A 54 13.22 -15.36 33.07
N GLY A 55 13.77 -14.60 32.11
CA GLY A 55 15.03 -14.98 31.44
C GLY A 55 14.95 -16.23 30.55
N VAL A 56 13.74 -16.75 30.25
CA VAL A 56 13.59 -17.93 29.40
C VAL A 56 14.06 -17.64 27.99
N LYS A 57 14.80 -18.58 27.39
CA LYS A 57 15.27 -18.49 26.01
C LYS A 57 14.63 -19.55 25.12
N PHE A 58 13.85 -19.10 24.15
CA PHE A 58 13.23 -19.97 23.14
C PHE A 58 14.04 -19.96 21.83
N TYR A 59 14.69 -21.07 21.51
CA TYR A 59 15.43 -21.19 20.23
C TYR A 59 14.52 -21.58 19.05
N LYS A 60 13.34 -22.11 19.35
CA LYS A 60 12.26 -22.39 18.39
C LYS A 60 10.94 -21.91 18.95
N THR A 61 9.97 -21.65 18.08
CA THR A 61 8.67 -21.10 18.45
C THR A 61 7.95 -21.96 19.50
N PRO A 62 7.64 -21.43 20.69
CA PRO A 62 6.89 -22.16 21.71
C PRO A 62 5.40 -22.19 21.36
N ASN A 63 4.69 -23.19 21.87
CA ASN A 63 3.23 -23.27 21.75
C ASN A 63 2.57 -22.97 23.09
N PHE A 64 1.84 -21.85 23.16
CA PHE A 64 1.01 -21.44 24.30
C PHE A 64 -0.48 -21.43 23.92
N SER A 65 -0.88 -22.16 22.88
CA SER A 65 -2.26 -22.16 22.41
C SER A 65 -3.21 -22.67 23.48
N ALA A 66 -4.29 -21.95 23.72
CA ALA A 66 -5.28 -22.26 24.76
C ALA A 66 -4.68 -22.39 26.17
N CYS A 67 -3.53 -21.78 26.45
CA CYS A 67 -3.05 -21.66 27.83
C CYS A 67 -4.00 -20.79 28.65
N TYR A 68 -4.24 -21.21 29.89
CA TYR A 68 -5.00 -20.46 30.87
C TYR A 68 -4.09 -19.99 32.00
N PHE A 69 -4.04 -18.67 32.19
CA PHE A 69 -3.41 -18.03 33.33
C PHE A 69 -4.52 -17.47 34.22
N LYS A 70 -4.72 -18.06 35.42
CA LYS A 70 -5.77 -17.62 36.34
C LYS A 70 -5.61 -16.16 36.75
N GLU A 71 -4.37 -15.74 36.97
CA GLU A 71 -4.01 -14.35 37.24
C GLU A 71 -2.91 -13.89 36.26
N PRO A 72 -3.26 -13.22 35.14
CA PRO A 72 -2.29 -12.76 34.14
C PRO A 72 -1.19 -11.85 34.70
N LYS A 73 -1.48 -11.05 35.74
CA LYS A 73 -0.49 -10.21 36.42
C LYS A 73 0.54 -11.00 37.23
N ALA A 74 0.25 -12.24 37.59
CA ALA A 74 1.15 -13.13 38.32
C ALA A 74 2.09 -13.93 37.40
N VAL A 75 1.91 -13.82 36.08
CA VAL A 75 2.83 -14.39 35.10
C VAL A 75 4.06 -13.49 35.00
N ASN A 76 5.28 -14.02 35.01
CA ASN A 76 6.47 -13.19 34.79
C ASN A 76 7.09 -13.53 33.44
N LEU A 77 7.02 -12.60 32.49
CA LEU A 77 7.59 -12.75 31.14
C LEU A 77 8.77 -11.80 30.89
N ILE A 78 9.33 -11.20 31.95
CA ILE A 78 10.44 -10.26 31.85
C ILE A 78 11.70 -10.97 31.32
N ASN A 79 12.41 -10.34 30.38
CA ASN A 79 13.64 -10.85 29.78
C ASN A 79 13.48 -12.19 29.05
N VAL A 80 12.28 -12.49 28.53
CA VAL A 80 12.12 -13.65 27.65
C VAL A 80 12.84 -13.37 26.31
N ASP A 81 13.87 -14.14 26.02
CA ASP A 81 14.66 -14.01 24.80
C ASP A 81 13.94 -14.68 23.63
N ILE A 82 13.50 -13.83 22.69
CA ILE A 82 12.83 -14.18 21.44
C ILE A 82 13.66 -13.86 20.20
N ASP A 83 14.97 -13.62 20.32
CA ASP A 83 15.82 -13.19 19.19
C ASP A 83 15.84 -14.19 18.02
N LYS A 84 15.56 -15.46 18.31
CA LYS A 84 15.46 -16.53 17.31
C LYS A 84 14.05 -16.70 16.74
N LEU A 85 13.07 -15.95 17.24
CA LEU A 85 11.69 -15.98 16.78
C LEU A 85 11.45 -14.90 15.72
N ASP A 86 11.64 -15.29 14.46
CA ASP A 86 11.35 -14.44 13.30
C ASP A 86 10.20 -15.01 12.44
N PHE A 87 9.85 -14.33 11.35
CA PHE A 87 8.86 -14.84 10.41
C PHE A 87 9.23 -16.22 9.84
N LYS A 88 10.52 -16.52 9.69
CA LYS A 88 10.98 -17.82 9.19
C LYS A 88 10.78 -18.92 10.24
N SER A 89 10.94 -18.63 11.52
CA SER A 89 10.68 -19.57 12.62
C SER A 89 9.20 -19.94 12.68
N VAL A 90 8.29 -18.97 12.47
CA VAL A 90 6.83 -19.20 12.36
C VAL A 90 6.50 -20.14 11.20
N GLU A 91 7.05 -19.88 10.01
CA GLU A 91 6.89 -20.77 8.85
C GLU A 91 7.41 -22.19 9.14
N LYS A 92 8.62 -22.26 9.72
CA LYS A 92 9.28 -23.52 10.04
C LYS A 92 8.50 -24.33 11.08
N TYR A 93 7.95 -23.69 12.11
CA TYR A 93 7.10 -24.35 13.08
C TYR A 93 5.89 -25.02 12.40
N ILE A 94 5.21 -24.35 11.47
CA ILE A 94 4.07 -24.94 10.76
C ILE A 94 4.51 -26.14 9.92
N GLU A 95 5.62 -26.03 9.18
CA GLU A 95 6.12 -27.11 8.31
C GLU A 95 6.66 -28.32 9.10
N ASP A 96 7.34 -28.08 10.22
CA ASP A 96 7.95 -29.13 11.03
C ASP A 96 6.88 -29.89 11.84
N ASN A 97 5.80 -29.21 12.27
CA ASN A 97 4.86 -29.76 13.24
C ASN A 97 3.55 -30.31 12.64
N TYR A 98 3.16 -29.94 11.41
CA TYR A 98 1.83 -30.34 10.89
C TYR A 98 1.61 -31.85 10.73
N LYS A 99 2.68 -32.65 10.63
CA LYS A 99 2.61 -34.11 10.45
C LYS A 99 2.55 -34.87 11.78
N ASP A 100 1.67 -34.44 12.68
CA ASP A 100 1.44 -35.14 13.94
C ASP A 100 0.74 -36.50 13.76
N GLU A 101 0.51 -37.20 14.87
CA GLU A 101 -0.13 -38.51 14.88
C GLU A 101 -1.54 -38.48 14.26
N SER A 102 -2.30 -37.44 14.56
CA SER A 102 -3.63 -37.21 13.96
C SER A 102 -3.52 -37.10 12.43
N TYR A 103 -2.54 -36.36 11.89
CA TYR A 103 -2.29 -36.30 10.45
C TYR A 103 -1.90 -37.65 9.88
N LYS A 104 -0.97 -38.37 10.54
CA LYS A 104 -0.51 -39.69 10.09
C LYS A 104 -1.69 -40.67 10.05
N ASN A 105 -2.60 -40.60 11.03
CA ASN A 105 -3.78 -41.45 11.08
C ASN A 105 -4.80 -41.08 10.01
N GLU A 106 -5.11 -39.78 9.82
CA GLU A 106 -6.02 -39.31 8.77
C GLU A 106 -5.48 -39.60 7.36
N THR A 107 -4.16 -39.66 7.16
CA THR A 107 -3.57 -39.90 5.84
C THR A 107 -3.24 -41.37 5.54
N LYS A 108 -3.40 -42.28 6.51
CA LYS A 108 -3.21 -43.72 6.29
C LYS A 108 -4.20 -44.22 5.23
N GLY A 109 -3.68 -44.84 4.18
CA GLY A 109 -4.50 -45.46 3.13
C GLY A 109 -5.13 -44.50 2.11
N ILE A 110 -4.94 -43.18 2.24
CA ILE A 110 -5.48 -42.22 1.26
C ILE A 110 -4.65 -42.23 -0.02
N GLN A 111 -5.31 -42.51 -1.14
CA GLN A 111 -4.72 -42.46 -2.48
C GLN A 111 -5.17 -41.23 -3.27
N ASP A 112 -6.31 -40.61 -2.94
CA ASP A 112 -6.76 -39.39 -3.62
C ASP A 112 -5.84 -38.19 -3.27
N LYS A 113 -5.15 -37.68 -4.29
CA LYS A 113 -4.29 -36.50 -4.20
C LYS A 113 -5.04 -35.25 -3.73
N LYS A 114 -6.33 -35.09 -4.07
CA LYS A 114 -7.14 -33.94 -3.64
C LYS A 114 -7.44 -34.02 -2.14
N GLU A 115 -7.86 -35.18 -1.67
CA GLU A 115 -8.15 -35.43 -0.26
C GLU A 115 -6.88 -35.31 0.60
N PHE A 116 -5.77 -35.91 0.17
CA PHE A 116 -4.47 -35.78 0.82
C PHE A 116 -4.03 -34.30 0.97
N PHE A 117 -4.23 -33.49 -0.08
CA PHE A 117 -3.94 -32.06 -0.03
C PHE A 117 -4.86 -31.30 0.95
N LYS A 118 -6.15 -31.65 0.99
CA LYS A 118 -7.12 -31.06 1.92
C LYS A 118 -6.71 -31.34 3.37
N ILE A 119 -6.39 -32.58 3.69
CA ILE A 119 -5.92 -32.98 5.03
C ILE A 119 -4.62 -32.27 5.39
N LYS A 120 -3.62 -32.27 4.48
CA LYS A 120 -2.37 -31.53 4.69
C LYS A 120 -2.61 -30.07 5.08
N ASN A 121 -3.47 -29.35 4.36
CA ASN A 121 -3.74 -27.96 4.65
C ASN A 121 -4.62 -27.76 5.90
N LYS A 122 -5.55 -28.67 6.19
CA LYS A 122 -6.31 -28.69 7.46
C LYS A 122 -5.37 -28.74 8.66
N HIS A 123 -4.37 -29.62 8.64
CA HIS A 123 -3.39 -29.72 9.73
C HIS A 123 -2.47 -28.49 9.78
N LYS A 124 -1.96 -28.00 8.65
CA LYS A 124 -1.17 -26.75 8.63
C LYS A 124 -1.96 -25.57 9.18
N LEU A 125 -3.24 -25.48 8.84
CA LEU A 125 -4.15 -24.44 9.33
C LEU A 125 -4.31 -24.52 10.85
N ARG A 126 -4.44 -25.72 11.43
CA ARG A 126 -4.48 -25.92 12.88
C ARG A 126 -3.23 -25.33 13.55
N TYR A 127 -2.03 -25.69 13.07
CA TYR A 127 -0.79 -25.15 13.65
C TYR A 127 -0.63 -23.64 13.46
N ALA A 128 -1.06 -23.08 12.33
CA ALA A 128 -1.08 -21.63 12.14
C ALA A 128 -2.02 -20.92 13.14
N LYS A 129 -3.20 -21.52 13.42
CA LYS A 129 -4.13 -21.02 14.44
C LYS A 129 -3.54 -21.11 15.84
N ASN A 130 -2.90 -22.23 16.19
CA ASN A 130 -2.26 -22.43 17.48
C ASN A 130 -1.15 -21.40 17.72
N LEU A 131 -0.32 -21.12 16.71
CA LEU A 131 0.69 -20.07 16.82
C LEU A 131 0.10 -18.69 17.03
N LYS A 132 -0.89 -18.31 16.22
CA LYS A 132 -1.57 -17.03 16.38
C LYS A 132 -2.15 -16.89 17.78
N ASP A 133 -2.79 -17.95 18.28
CA ASP A 133 -3.37 -17.96 19.62
C ASP A 133 -2.29 -17.89 20.72
N SER A 134 -1.19 -18.62 20.58
CA SER A 134 -0.03 -18.56 21.48
C SER A 134 0.50 -17.15 21.62
N PHE A 135 0.74 -16.49 20.48
CA PHE A 135 1.27 -15.12 20.46
C PHE A 135 0.26 -14.12 21.03
N ARG A 136 -1.04 -14.33 20.76
CA ARG A 136 -2.12 -13.53 21.34
C ARG A 136 -2.13 -13.65 22.86
N VAL A 137 -2.08 -14.87 23.41
CA VAL A 137 -2.07 -15.11 24.87
C VAL A 137 -0.90 -14.40 25.53
N ILE A 138 0.33 -14.59 25.03
CA ILE A 138 1.53 -13.95 25.59
C ILE A 138 1.46 -12.41 25.48
N LYS A 139 1.04 -11.90 24.32
CA LYS A 139 0.83 -10.46 24.12
C LYS A 139 -0.20 -9.90 25.12
N ASP A 140 -1.35 -10.55 25.29
CA ASP A 140 -2.41 -10.09 26.18
C ASP A 140 -1.89 -10.04 27.63
N VAL A 141 -1.13 -11.05 28.07
CA VAL A 141 -0.44 -11.04 29.38
C VAL A 141 0.49 -9.83 29.51
N LEU A 142 1.37 -9.59 28.54
CA LEU A 142 2.31 -8.45 28.56
C LEU A 142 1.59 -7.09 28.59
N ILE A 143 0.48 -6.95 27.85
CA ILE A 143 -0.35 -5.74 27.88
C ILE A 143 -0.90 -5.50 29.29
N THR A 144 -1.41 -6.54 29.98
CA THR A 144 -1.93 -6.38 31.35
C THR A 144 -0.87 -5.99 32.38
N GLN A 145 0.40 -6.17 32.04
CA GLN A 145 1.57 -5.84 32.85
C GLN A 145 2.18 -4.48 32.47
N ASN A 146 1.55 -3.73 31.56
CA ASN A 146 2.07 -2.49 30.99
C ASN A 146 3.43 -2.66 30.27
N ASN A 147 3.78 -3.88 29.86
CA ASN A 147 4.99 -4.16 29.09
C ASN A 147 4.68 -4.06 27.59
N THR A 148 4.42 -2.82 27.14
CA THR A 148 3.95 -2.54 25.79
C THR A 148 5.01 -2.79 24.71
N LEU A 149 6.31 -2.72 25.05
CA LEU A 149 7.40 -2.93 24.11
C LEU A 149 7.54 -4.41 23.74
N GLU A 150 7.65 -5.31 24.72
CA GLU A 150 7.74 -6.75 24.44
C GLU A 150 6.43 -7.26 23.81
N ALA A 151 5.28 -6.75 24.24
CA ALA A 151 3.99 -7.09 23.63
C ALA A 151 3.95 -6.82 22.12
N GLN A 152 4.68 -5.82 21.61
CA GLN A 152 4.72 -5.49 20.18
C GLN A 152 5.43 -6.56 19.36
N GLU A 153 6.53 -7.11 19.87
CA GLU A 153 7.25 -8.17 19.18
C GLU A 153 6.38 -9.43 19.06
N TRP A 154 5.65 -9.79 20.11
CA TRP A 154 4.66 -10.87 20.07
C TRP A 154 3.47 -10.56 19.16
N HIS A 155 2.97 -9.32 19.16
CA HIS A 155 1.91 -8.90 18.25
C HIS A 155 2.32 -8.94 16.77
N LYS A 156 3.57 -8.59 16.45
CA LYS A 156 4.13 -8.73 15.11
C LYS A 156 4.13 -10.19 14.64
N LEU A 157 4.51 -11.12 15.52
CA LEU A 157 4.44 -12.56 15.25
C LEU A 157 2.99 -13.05 15.13
N GLU A 158 2.06 -12.55 15.96
CA GLU A 158 0.61 -12.82 15.89
C GLU A 158 0.04 -12.43 14.52
N LEU A 159 0.31 -11.21 14.06
CA LEU A 159 -0.16 -10.71 12.76
C LEU A 159 0.40 -11.52 11.59
N TYR A 160 1.66 -11.96 11.69
CA TYR A 160 2.25 -12.83 10.69
C TYR A 160 1.67 -14.25 10.71
N ALA A 161 1.42 -14.82 11.89
CA ALA A 161 0.70 -16.09 12.01
C ALA A 161 -0.70 -15.99 11.42
N LYS A 162 -1.39 -14.85 11.59
CA LYS A 162 -2.68 -14.56 10.93
C LYS A 162 -2.56 -14.47 9.40
N GLU A 163 -1.49 -13.87 8.87
CA GLU A 163 -1.19 -13.88 7.43
C GLU A 163 -1.10 -15.32 6.90
N LYS A 164 -0.37 -16.19 7.61
CA LYS A 164 -0.24 -17.62 7.25
C LYS A 164 -1.55 -18.39 7.36
N GLU A 165 -2.31 -18.16 8.42
CA GLU A 165 -3.65 -18.72 8.60
C GLU A 165 -4.55 -18.38 7.39
N ASN A 166 -4.59 -17.12 6.98
CA ASN A 166 -5.38 -16.66 5.83
C ASN A 166 -4.89 -17.27 4.51
N HIS A 167 -3.57 -17.35 4.30
CA HIS A 167 -2.99 -17.98 3.12
C HIS A 167 -3.38 -19.46 3.00
N ILE A 168 -3.29 -20.21 4.10
CA ILE A 168 -3.64 -21.63 4.12
C ILE A 168 -5.15 -21.80 3.94
N ASN A 169 -5.98 -21.00 4.61
CA ASN A 169 -7.44 -21.02 4.48
C ASN A 169 -7.90 -20.90 3.03
N LEU A 170 -7.34 -19.95 2.27
CA LEU A 170 -7.70 -19.78 0.86
C LEU A 170 -7.28 -20.99 0.02
N SER A 171 -6.09 -21.54 0.26
CA SER A 171 -5.65 -22.75 -0.46
C SER A 171 -6.52 -23.99 -0.19
N VAL A 172 -7.22 -24.05 0.95
CA VAL A 172 -8.21 -25.09 1.26
C VAL A 172 -9.49 -24.84 0.46
N LYS A 173 -10.00 -23.61 0.50
CA LYS A 173 -11.29 -23.24 -0.07
C LYS A 173 -11.31 -23.14 -1.60
N ASP A 174 -10.17 -22.84 -2.24
CA ASP A 174 -10.01 -22.85 -3.70
C ASP A 174 -10.38 -24.22 -4.33
N ARG A 175 -10.45 -25.29 -3.52
CA ARG A 175 -10.78 -26.65 -3.97
C ARG A 175 -12.16 -27.14 -3.50
N GLU A 176 -12.95 -26.31 -2.84
CA GLU A 176 -14.32 -26.64 -2.42
C GLU A 176 -15.33 -26.15 -3.48
N LYS A 177 -16.20 -27.05 -3.97
CA LYS A 177 -17.16 -26.74 -5.05
C LYS A 177 -18.20 -25.66 -4.69
N ASN A 178 -18.42 -25.37 -3.40
CA ASN A 178 -19.47 -24.46 -2.90
C ASN A 178 -18.94 -23.39 -1.93
N ALA A 179 -17.69 -22.95 -2.09
CA ALA A 179 -17.15 -21.92 -1.20
C ALA A 179 -17.85 -20.57 -1.42
N ASP A 180 -18.32 -19.95 -0.34
CA ASP A 180 -18.87 -18.59 -0.36
C ASP A 180 -17.83 -17.60 -0.91
N ILE A 181 -18.11 -17.08 -2.11
CA ILE A 181 -17.23 -16.19 -2.87
C ILE A 181 -16.93 -14.93 -2.08
N PHE A 182 -17.93 -14.34 -1.40
CA PHE A 182 -17.74 -13.11 -0.62
C PHE A 182 -16.78 -13.34 0.54
N LYS A 183 -16.94 -14.47 1.25
CA LYS A 183 -16.03 -14.84 2.35
C LYS A 183 -14.60 -15.08 1.85
N ASN A 184 -14.42 -15.64 0.66
CA ASN A 184 -13.09 -15.83 0.07
C ASN A 184 -12.44 -14.50 -0.33
N ILE A 185 -13.21 -13.61 -0.94
CA ILE A 185 -12.77 -12.25 -1.27
C ILE A 185 -12.33 -11.50 0.00
N LEU A 186 -13.11 -11.58 1.08
CA LEU A 186 -12.76 -10.92 2.35
C LEU A 186 -11.45 -11.46 2.95
N ILE A 187 -11.26 -12.78 2.98
CA ILE A 187 -10.01 -13.39 3.46
C ILE A 187 -8.83 -12.99 2.57
N TRP A 188 -9.05 -12.89 1.26
CA TRP A 188 -8.04 -12.45 0.32
C TRP A 188 -7.64 -10.99 0.57
N PHE A 189 -8.60 -10.07 0.73
CA PHE A 189 -8.31 -8.67 1.08
C PHE A 189 -7.53 -8.57 2.39
N ASN A 190 -7.93 -9.32 3.43
CA ASN A 190 -7.20 -9.36 4.70
C ASN A 190 -5.76 -9.87 4.54
N CYS A 191 -5.54 -10.86 3.68
CA CYS A 191 -4.21 -11.37 3.36
C CYS A 191 -3.35 -10.31 2.64
N VAL A 192 -3.92 -9.65 1.62
CA VAL A 192 -3.24 -8.57 0.88
C VAL A 192 -2.87 -7.42 1.83
N LEU A 193 -3.81 -6.99 2.67
CA LEU A 193 -3.61 -5.93 3.66
C LEU A 193 -2.47 -6.26 4.62
N LEU A 194 -2.48 -7.45 5.23
CA LEU A 194 -1.40 -7.88 6.14
C LEU A 194 -0.05 -7.94 5.44
N ASN A 195 0.01 -8.45 4.20
CA ASN A 195 1.25 -8.48 3.44
C ASN A 195 1.74 -7.07 3.08
N VAL A 196 0.86 -6.12 2.73
CA VAL A 196 1.22 -4.72 2.54
C VAL A 196 1.79 -4.14 3.83
N TYR A 197 1.14 -4.33 4.97
CA TYR A 197 1.64 -3.85 6.25
C TYR A 197 2.97 -4.47 6.65
N ARG A 198 3.20 -5.77 6.44
CA ARG A 198 4.51 -6.38 6.70
C ARG A 198 5.62 -5.75 5.86
N ASN A 199 5.33 -5.51 4.60
CA ASN A 199 6.30 -5.03 3.63
C ASN A 199 6.59 -3.53 3.76
N THR A 200 5.59 -2.71 4.12
CA THR A 200 5.71 -1.24 4.21
C THR A 200 5.97 -0.73 5.63
N SER A 201 5.59 -1.49 6.67
CA SER A 201 5.61 -1.02 8.06
C SER A 201 6.10 -2.05 9.08
N ASP A 202 6.45 -3.26 8.64
CA ASP A 202 6.71 -4.40 9.50
C ASP A 202 5.59 -4.63 10.52
N HIS A 203 4.33 -4.58 10.03
CA HIS A 203 3.12 -4.62 10.86
C HIS A 203 3.02 -3.47 11.89
N HIS A 204 3.39 -2.26 11.47
CA HIS A 204 3.45 -1.03 12.30
C HIS A 204 4.49 -1.09 13.43
N ASN A 205 5.57 -1.84 13.25
CA ASN A 205 6.66 -1.96 14.21
C ASN A 205 7.92 -1.19 13.77
N ASP A 206 8.10 -0.94 12.48
CA ASP A 206 9.31 -0.31 11.93
C ASP A 206 9.02 1.10 11.41
N PHE A 207 9.38 2.10 12.22
CA PHE A 207 9.22 3.52 11.89
C PHE A 207 9.94 3.90 10.59
N LEU A 208 11.19 3.47 10.42
CA LEU A 208 12.00 3.83 9.25
C LEU A 208 11.42 3.24 7.97
N LYS A 209 10.87 2.02 8.03
CA LYS A 209 10.19 1.40 6.89
C LYS A 209 8.96 2.20 6.47
N ILE A 210 8.15 2.65 7.43
CA ILE A 210 6.97 3.47 7.16
C ILE A 210 7.39 4.81 6.56
N LEU A 211 8.40 5.49 7.15
CA LEU A 211 8.89 6.76 6.66
C LEU A 211 9.42 6.66 5.22
N ASN A 212 10.26 5.65 4.95
CA ASN A 212 10.81 5.40 3.61
C ASN A 212 9.70 5.15 2.58
N PHE A 213 8.65 4.39 2.95
CA PHE A 213 7.52 4.15 2.06
C PHE A 213 6.71 5.44 1.82
N THR A 214 6.48 6.23 2.87
CA THR A 214 5.79 7.52 2.82
C THR A 214 6.50 8.49 1.86
N VAL A 215 7.81 8.65 2.01
CA VAL A 215 8.65 9.46 1.11
C VAL A 215 8.54 8.98 -0.33
N GLY A 216 8.58 7.67 -0.56
CA GLY A 216 8.38 7.08 -1.88
C GLY A 216 7.04 7.46 -2.51
N MET A 217 5.95 7.46 -1.74
CA MET A 217 4.63 7.84 -2.25
C MET A 217 4.52 9.34 -2.58
N ILE A 218 5.14 10.21 -1.78
CA ILE A 218 5.19 11.66 -2.07
C ILE A 218 5.97 11.93 -3.36
N VAL A 219 7.16 11.34 -3.47
CA VAL A 219 8.02 11.48 -4.67
C VAL A 219 7.32 10.97 -5.91
N LEU A 220 6.71 9.78 -5.83
CA LEU A 220 5.99 9.19 -6.95
C LEU A 220 4.87 10.11 -7.45
N TYR A 221 4.12 10.73 -6.53
CA TYR A 221 3.05 11.65 -6.89
C TYR A 221 3.57 12.95 -7.51
N GLY A 222 4.65 13.53 -6.95
CA GLY A 222 5.31 14.70 -7.53
C GLY A 222 5.86 14.45 -8.94
N VAL A 223 6.54 13.32 -9.14
CA VAL A 223 7.04 12.91 -10.47
C VAL A 223 5.88 12.68 -11.44
N PHE A 224 4.77 12.09 -10.97
CA PHE A 224 3.58 11.90 -11.79
C PHE A 224 2.97 13.23 -12.24
N ILE A 225 2.86 14.23 -11.36
CA ILE A 225 2.36 15.56 -11.73
C ILE A 225 3.28 16.22 -12.77
N PHE A 226 4.59 16.19 -12.55
CA PHE A 226 5.56 16.70 -13.53
C PHE A 226 5.44 16.00 -14.89
N PHE A 227 5.25 14.68 -14.87
CA PHE A 227 4.99 13.89 -16.08
C PHE A 227 3.68 14.30 -16.78
N CYS A 228 2.61 14.56 -16.04
CA CYS A 228 1.38 15.10 -16.63
C CYS A 228 1.64 16.42 -17.36
N GLN A 229 2.34 17.37 -16.73
CA GLN A 229 2.64 18.66 -17.34
C GLN A 229 3.53 18.53 -18.60
N ALA A 230 4.61 17.76 -18.51
CA ALA A 230 5.59 17.65 -19.59
C ALA A 230 5.08 16.86 -20.80
N CYS A 231 4.17 15.92 -20.60
CA CYS A 231 3.82 14.94 -21.64
C CYS A 231 2.42 15.10 -22.23
N ILE A 232 1.51 15.89 -21.65
CA ILE A 232 0.12 16.02 -22.16
C ILE A 232 0.07 16.51 -23.62
N GLU A 233 0.92 17.47 -24.01
CA GLU A 233 0.96 17.96 -25.38
C GLU A 233 1.47 16.90 -26.39
N PRO A 234 2.65 16.28 -26.18
CA PRO A 234 3.09 15.11 -26.95
C PRO A 234 2.04 14.00 -27.00
N TYR A 235 1.40 13.68 -25.88
CA TYR A 235 0.37 12.63 -25.81
C TYR A 235 -0.86 12.98 -26.66
N SER A 236 -1.36 14.21 -26.57
CA SER A 236 -2.52 14.64 -27.36
C SER A 236 -2.26 14.54 -28.87
N LYS A 237 -1.04 14.87 -29.31
CA LYS A 237 -0.62 14.76 -30.72
C LYS A 237 -0.42 13.29 -31.12
N PHE A 238 0.26 12.52 -30.28
CA PHE A 238 0.53 11.09 -30.47
C PHE A 238 -0.75 10.24 -30.56
N PHE A 239 -1.77 10.52 -29.73
CA PHE A 239 -3.08 9.86 -29.79
C PHE A 239 -3.93 10.27 -31.01
N ASN A 240 -3.70 11.46 -31.55
CA ASN A 240 -4.37 11.92 -32.77
C ASN A 240 -3.71 11.36 -34.03
N GLU A 241 -2.38 11.19 -34.04
CA GLU A 241 -1.62 10.67 -35.20
C GLU A 241 -1.58 9.14 -35.28
N LEU A 242 -1.47 8.43 -34.15
CA LEU A 242 -1.61 6.97 -34.11
C LEU A 242 -3.07 6.61 -33.85
N LYS A 243 -3.65 5.71 -34.65
CA LYS A 243 -4.93 5.07 -34.30
C LYS A 243 -4.81 4.56 -32.86
N SER A 244 -5.59 5.15 -31.96
CA SER A 244 -5.56 4.97 -30.50
C SER A 244 -5.34 3.52 -30.05
N SER A 245 -5.83 2.53 -30.81
CA SER A 245 -5.64 1.10 -30.55
C SER A 245 -4.18 0.61 -30.50
N VAL A 246 -3.25 1.14 -31.30
CA VAL A 246 -1.89 0.57 -31.44
C VAL A 246 -1.00 0.86 -30.24
N ILE A 247 -1.07 2.07 -29.68
CA ILE A 247 -0.30 2.50 -28.50
C ILE A 247 -0.72 1.69 -27.27
N PHE A 248 -2.02 1.51 -27.10
CA PHE A 248 -2.58 0.72 -26.01
C PHE A 248 -2.18 -0.75 -26.09
N ILE A 249 -2.03 -1.32 -27.30
CA ILE A 249 -1.51 -2.68 -27.50
C ILE A 249 -0.05 -2.77 -27.03
N ILE A 250 0.80 -1.82 -27.40
CA ILE A 250 2.23 -1.81 -27.01
C ILE A 250 2.39 -1.73 -25.49
N ILE A 251 1.63 -0.85 -24.83
CA ILE A 251 1.67 -0.70 -23.37
C ILE A 251 1.00 -1.89 -22.67
N GLY A 252 -0.07 -2.45 -23.23
CA GLY A 252 -0.68 -3.69 -22.75
C GLY A 252 0.32 -4.85 -22.79
N ILE A 253 1.12 -4.95 -23.85
CA ILE A 253 2.21 -5.93 -23.98
C ILE A 253 3.32 -5.64 -22.96
N LEU A 254 3.68 -4.37 -22.72
CA LEU A 254 4.75 -3.99 -21.80
C LEU A 254 4.36 -4.22 -20.34
N VAL A 255 3.10 -3.91 -19.99
CA VAL A 255 2.46 -4.33 -18.75
C VAL A 255 2.56 -5.85 -18.69
N PHE A 256 2.02 -6.60 -19.66
CA PHE A 256 2.05 -8.07 -19.74
C PHE A 256 3.46 -8.68 -19.58
N LEU A 257 4.50 -8.04 -20.12
CA LEU A 257 5.89 -8.45 -19.94
C LEU A 257 6.38 -8.21 -18.50
N CYS A 258 6.05 -7.06 -17.89
CA CYS A 258 6.33 -6.81 -16.47
C CYS A 258 5.59 -7.81 -15.56
N CYS A 259 4.39 -8.22 -15.96
CA CYS A 259 3.60 -9.25 -15.31
C CYS A 259 4.31 -10.60 -15.31
N ILE A 260 4.82 -10.99 -16.48
CA ILE A 260 5.57 -12.23 -16.70
C ILE A 260 6.87 -12.20 -15.88
N MET A 261 7.62 -11.09 -15.92
CA MET A 261 8.85 -10.94 -15.14
C MET A 261 8.58 -11.08 -13.62
N PHE A 262 7.47 -10.53 -13.12
CA PHE A 262 7.06 -10.66 -11.73
C PHE A 262 6.56 -12.09 -11.39
N TYR A 263 5.82 -12.73 -12.30
CA TYR A 263 5.35 -14.11 -12.18
C TYR A 263 6.52 -15.08 -11.96
N PHE A 264 7.62 -14.91 -12.69
CA PHE A 264 8.80 -15.78 -12.56
C PHE A 264 9.61 -15.55 -11.28
N ASN A 265 9.60 -14.33 -10.72
CA ASN A 265 10.43 -13.99 -9.56
C ASN A 265 9.84 -14.49 -8.20
N ARG A 266 8.54 -14.82 -8.15
CA ARG A 266 7.85 -15.29 -6.92
C ARG A 266 7.26 -16.70 -7.11
N LYS A 267 8.11 -17.69 -7.39
CA LYS A 267 7.77 -19.12 -7.66
C LYS A 267 6.78 -19.82 -6.70
N LYS A 268 6.42 -19.26 -5.53
CA LYS A 268 5.62 -19.94 -4.49
C LYS A 268 4.32 -19.24 -4.03
N SER A 269 4.04 -18.00 -4.41
CA SER A 269 2.84 -17.28 -3.90
C SER A 269 1.69 -17.29 -4.91
N ILE A 270 0.64 -18.07 -4.63
CA ILE A 270 -0.62 -18.06 -5.40
C ILE A 270 -1.27 -16.66 -5.38
N PHE A 271 -1.04 -15.90 -4.31
CA PHE A 271 -1.54 -14.54 -4.10
C PHE A 271 -0.90 -13.51 -5.01
N ALA A 272 0.41 -13.60 -5.21
CA ALA A 272 1.10 -12.73 -6.15
C ALA A 272 0.54 -12.94 -7.57
N LYS A 273 0.18 -14.19 -7.91
CA LYS A 273 -0.43 -14.53 -9.21
C LYS A 273 -1.87 -14.02 -9.35
N SER A 274 -2.69 -14.07 -8.28
CA SER A 274 -4.08 -13.59 -8.33
C SER A 274 -4.20 -12.07 -8.31
N ILE A 275 -3.40 -11.35 -7.52
CA ILE A 275 -3.30 -9.87 -7.59
C ILE A 275 -2.91 -9.45 -9.00
N PHE A 276 -1.91 -10.12 -9.56
CA PHE A 276 -1.41 -9.85 -10.89
C PHE A 276 -2.51 -10.03 -11.96
N PHE A 277 -3.22 -11.16 -11.93
CA PHE A 277 -4.33 -11.43 -12.83
C PHE A 277 -5.48 -10.42 -12.71
N ILE A 278 -5.84 -10.03 -11.48
CA ILE A 278 -6.89 -9.02 -11.24
C ILE A 278 -6.46 -7.67 -11.81
N ILE A 279 -5.21 -7.26 -11.60
CA ILE A 279 -4.66 -6.03 -12.18
C ILE A 279 -4.75 -6.10 -13.71
N ALA A 280 -4.26 -7.17 -14.34
CA ALA A 280 -4.35 -7.33 -15.78
C ALA A 280 -5.80 -7.25 -16.29
N MET A 281 -6.76 -7.88 -15.58
CA MET A 281 -8.18 -7.82 -15.92
C MET A 281 -8.76 -6.42 -15.77
N VAL A 282 -8.40 -5.68 -14.72
CA VAL A 282 -8.80 -4.28 -14.54
C VAL A 282 -8.24 -3.41 -15.67
N PHE A 283 -6.98 -3.61 -16.07
CA PHE A 283 -6.40 -2.90 -17.20
C PHE A 283 -7.09 -3.25 -18.54
N ILE A 284 -7.51 -4.49 -18.75
CA ILE A 284 -8.27 -4.92 -19.94
C ILE A 284 -9.67 -4.33 -19.95
N VAL A 285 -10.40 -4.37 -18.83
CA VAL A 285 -11.75 -3.79 -18.72
C VAL A 285 -11.70 -2.29 -18.90
N LEU A 286 -10.68 -1.62 -18.34
CA LEU A 286 -10.51 -0.19 -18.51
C LEU A 286 -10.05 0.17 -19.93
N TYR A 287 -9.25 -0.66 -20.60
CA TYR A 287 -8.98 -0.55 -22.04
C TYR A 287 -10.28 -0.58 -22.85
N LEU A 288 -11.18 -1.52 -22.55
CA LEU A 288 -12.49 -1.60 -23.20
C LEU A 288 -13.32 -0.34 -22.92
N VAL A 289 -13.37 0.14 -21.66
CA VAL A 289 -14.07 1.40 -21.31
C VAL A 289 -13.49 2.58 -22.08
N THR A 290 -12.17 2.66 -22.21
CA THR A 290 -11.49 3.71 -22.99
C THR A 290 -11.85 3.62 -24.47
N TYR A 291 -11.97 2.41 -25.04
CA TYR A 291 -12.40 2.20 -26.42
C TYR A 291 -13.84 2.71 -26.68
N PHE A 292 -14.76 2.50 -25.73
CA PHE A 292 -16.17 2.89 -25.87
C PHE A 292 -16.47 4.36 -25.56
N TYR A 293 -15.60 5.09 -24.85
CA TYR A 293 -15.85 6.51 -24.54
C TYR A 293 -15.70 7.39 -25.79
N LYS A 294 -16.74 8.18 -26.13
CA LYS A 294 -16.77 8.95 -27.39
C LYS A 294 -15.88 10.21 -27.36
N THR A 295 -15.60 10.76 -26.18
CA THR A 295 -14.83 12.00 -25.96
C THR A 295 -13.35 11.72 -25.66
N ASN A 296 -12.43 12.34 -26.43
CA ASN A 296 -10.98 12.16 -26.29
C ASN A 296 -10.41 12.67 -24.94
N GLU A 297 -11.05 13.66 -24.30
CA GLU A 297 -10.61 14.20 -23.00
C GLU A 297 -10.68 13.15 -21.87
N TYR A 298 -11.84 12.53 -21.68
CA TYR A 298 -12.04 11.52 -20.63
C TYR A 298 -11.18 10.27 -20.84
N LYS A 299 -10.95 9.89 -22.11
CA LYS A 299 -10.03 8.81 -22.47
C LYS A 299 -8.61 9.09 -21.96
N THR A 300 -8.14 10.31 -22.16
CA THR A 300 -6.79 10.74 -21.74
C THR A 300 -6.66 10.77 -20.22
N ILE A 301 -7.66 11.33 -19.53
CA ILE A 301 -7.69 11.36 -18.05
C ILE A 301 -7.66 9.94 -17.49
N LEU A 302 -8.54 9.05 -17.97
CA LEU A 302 -8.60 7.66 -17.50
C LEU A 302 -7.26 6.94 -17.68
N TYR A 303 -6.63 7.13 -18.84
CA TYR A 303 -5.31 6.57 -19.11
C TYR A 303 -4.23 7.08 -18.13
N LEU A 304 -4.16 8.39 -17.88
CA LEU A 304 -3.19 8.96 -16.95
C LEU A 304 -3.40 8.46 -15.52
N VAL A 305 -4.66 8.34 -15.07
CA VAL A 305 -5.00 7.73 -13.77
C VAL A 305 -4.50 6.29 -13.70
N MET A 306 -4.62 5.53 -14.79
CA MET A 306 -4.10 4.16 -14.84
C MET A 306 -2.57 4.08 -14.82
N CYS A 307 -1.89 4.98 -15.52
CA CYS A 307 -0.44 5.12 -15.43
C CYS A 307 0.00 5.39 -13.98
N TYR A 308 -0.74 6.25 -13.26
CA TYR A 308 -0.47 6.51 -11.86
C TYR A 308 -0.63 5.25 -10.99
N ILE A 309 -1.76 4.54 -11.11
CA ILE A 309 -1.99 3.29 -10.36
C ILE A 309 -0.90 2.24 -10.65
N LEU A 310 -0.50 2.10 -11.92
CA LEU A 310 0.59 1.21 -12.31
C LEU A 310 1.91 1.63 -11.67
N SER A 311 2.20 2.93 -11.66
CA SER A 311 3.42 3.48 -11.06
C SER A 311 3.51 3.19 -9.56
N ILE A 312 2.37 3.22 -8.84
CA ILE A 312 2.30 2.84 -7.41
C ILE A 312 2.69 1.37 -7.23
N TYR A 313 2.17 0.49 -8.09
CA TYR A 313 2.50 -0.93 -8.04
C TYR A 313 3.98 -1.19 -8.33
N ILE A 314 4.55 -0.53 -9.34
CA ILE A 314 5.97 -0.61 -9.70
C ILE A 314 6.84 -0.09 -8.55
N CYS A 315 6.47 1.03 -7.93
CA CYS A 315 7.16 1.59 -6.78
C CYS A 315 7.14 0.63 -5.58
N TYR A 316 5.97 0.06 -5.28
CA TYR A 316 5.83 -0.97 -4.24
C TYR A 316 6.67 -2.22 -4.54
N PHE A 317 6.78 -2.62 -5.81
CA PHE A 317 7.65 -3.73 -6.20
C PHE A 317 9.13 -3.42 -5.91
N PHE A 318 9.63 -2.28 -6.39
CA PHE A 318 11.02 -1.86 -6.16
C PHE A 318 11.33 -1.72 -4.67
N PHE A 319 10.39 -1.19 -3.87
CA PHE A 319 10.51 -1.08 -2.42
C PHE A 319 10.74 -2.44 -1.73
N ASN A 320 10.22 -3.53 -2.30
CA ASN A 320 10.28 -4.88 -1.76
C ASN A 320 11.41 -5.76 -2.30
N ILE A 321 12.28 -5.21 -3.16
CA ILE A 321 13.43 -5.95 -3.67
C ILE A 321 14.40 -6.24 -2.50
N LYS A 322 14.77 -7.52 -2.36
CA LYS A 322 15.66 -8.01 -1.28
C LYS A 322 17.14 -7.72 -1.52
N ASN A 323 17.52 -7.32 -2.72
CA ASN A 323 18.91 -6.94 -3.01
C ASN A 323 19.25 -5.67 -2.21
N ILE A 324 20.19 -5.78 -1.27
CA ILE A 324 20.52 -4.73 -0.30
C ILE A 324 21.07 -3.47 -0.98
N ILE A 325 21.94 -3.63 -1.98
CA ILE A 325 22.56 -2.49 -2.70
C ILE A 325 21.48 -1.73 -3.46
N PHE A 326 20.65 -2.45 -4.21
CA PHE A 326 19.53 -1.83 -4.94
C PHE A 326 18.60 -1.08 -3.99
N ASN A 327 18.24 -1.69 -2.85
CA ASN A 327 17.31 -1.09 -1.89
C ASN A 327 17.86 0.22 -1.29
N ILE A 328 19.16 0.25 -0.94
CA ILE A 328 19.84 1.44 -0.43
C ILE A 328 19.87 2.55 -1.50
N VAL A 329 20.33 2.23 -2.71
CA VAL A 329 20.42 3.21 -3.82
C VAL A 329 19.04 3.75 -4.18
N PHE A 330 18.04 2.89 -4.29
CA PHE A 330 16.66 3.29 -4.59
C PHE A 330 16.12 4.28 -3.55
N LYS A 331 16.27 3.97 -2.25
CA LYS A 331 15.84 4.88 -1.18
C LYS A 331 16.60 6.20 -1.22
N PHE A 332 17.92 6.17 -1.41
CA PHE A 332 18.73 7.38 -1.52
C PHE A 332 18.24 8.29 -2.65
N MET A 333 17.95 7.73 -3.83
CA MET A 333 17.38 8.48 -4.95
C MET A 333 16.01 9.06 -4.62
N LEU A 334 15.14 8.31 -3.94
CA LEU A 334 13.85 8.85 -3.48
C LEU A 334 14.05 10.05 -2.54
N TYR A 335 14.99 9.99 -1.59
CA TYR A 335 15.25 11.12 -0.69
C TYR A 335 15.82 12.36 -1.42
N LEU A 336 16.67 12.17 -2.43
CA LEU A 336 17.16 13.28 -3.25
C LEU A 336 16.02 13.99 -3.99
N VAL A 337 15.13 13.22 -4.63
CA VAL A 337 13.97 13.79 -5.34
C VAL A 337 12.97 14.39 -4.35
N PHE A 338 12.81 13.77 -3.18
CA PHE A 338 11.98 14.32 -2.11
C PHE A 338 12.48 15.67 -1.63
N LEU A 339 13.80 15.83 -1.45
CA LEU A 339 14.39 17.11 -1.06
C LEU A 339 14.17 18.19 -2.13
N PHE A 340 14.28 17.83 -3.41
CA PHE A 340 13.93 18.73 -4.51
C PHE A 340 12.47 19.21 -4.42
N PHE A 341 11.52 18.30 -4.19
CA PHE A 341 10.11 18.67 -4.02
C PHE A 341 9.83 19.45 -2.73
N LEU A 342 10.53 19.16 -1.65
CA LEU A 342 10.38 19.90 -0.39
C LEU A 342 10.75 21.38 -0.58
N ILE A 343 11.78 21.66 -1.37
CA ILE A 343 12.26 23.04 -1.64
C ILE A 343 11.36 23.74 -2.66
N ASN A 344 11.03 23.09 -3.78
CA ASN A 344 10.37 23.76 -4.90
C ASN A 344 8.84 23.64 -4.91
N SER A 345 8.29 22.63 -4.24
CA SER A 345 6.87 22.26 -4.35
C SER A 345 6.35 21.61 -3.06
N SER A 346 6.57 22.27 -1.93
CA SER A 346 6.20 21.76 -0.58
C SER A 346 4.72 21.39 -0.45
N GLN A 347 3.86 21.98 -1.28
CA GLN A 347 2.43 21.69 -1.36
C GLN A 347 2.11 20.22 -1.69
N LEU A 348 3.04 19.50 -2.33
CA LEU A 348 2.91 18.07 -2.65
C LEU A 348 2.90 17.18 -1.42
N ILE A 349 3.37 17.67 -0.27
CA ILE A 349 3.39 16.92 0.99
C ILE A 349 2.00 16.87 1.62
N ASN A 350 1.16 17.88 1.34
CA ASN A 350 -0.20 17.92 1.85
C ASN A 350 -1.09 16.98 1.02
N PRO A 351 -1.71 15.95 1.63
CA PRO A 351 -2.50 14.94 0.93
C PRO A 351 -3.73 15.51 0.20
N PHE A 352 -4.16 16.70 0.57
CA PHE A 352 -5.42 17.28 0.10
C PHE A 352 -5.25 18.43 -0.89
N THR A 353 -4.01 18.90 -1.15
CA THR A 353 -3.79 20.01 -2.08
C THR A 353 -4.37 19.71 -3.45
N GLY A 354 -4.16 18.50 -3.98
CA GLY A 354 -4.67 18.15 -5.31
C GLY A 354 -6.20 18.03 -5.40
N VAL A 355 -6.88 17.80 -4.27
CA VAL A 355 -8.35 17.71 -4.23
C VAL A 355 -8.97 19.10 -4.19
N PHE A 356 -8.44 19.99 -3.35
CA PHE A 356 -9.05 21.30 -3.06
C PHE A 356 -8.39 22.49 -3.78
N SER A 357 -7.17 22.31 -4.30
CA SER A 357 -6.37 23.38 -4.92
C SER A 357 -5.44 22.80 -5.99
N SER A 358 -6.02 22.03 -6.91
CA SER A 358 -5.28 21.37 -8.00
C SER A 358 -4.53 22.36 -8.90
N ASP A 359 -5.09 23.55 -9.08
CA ASP A 359 -4.50 24.69 -9.81
C ASP A 359 -3.14 25.12 -9.25
N LYS A 360 -2.84 24.86 -7.98
CA LYS A 360 -1.55 25.20 -7.37
C LYS A 360 -0.45 24.17 -7.62
N LEU A 361 -0.82 22.96 -8.07
CA LEU A 361 0.12 21.86 -8.27
C LEU A 361 0.71 21.81 -9.68
N TYR A 362 0.22 22.63 -10.60
CA TYR A 362 0.75 22.70 -11.96
C TYR A 362 0.78 24.16 -12.44
N GLU A 363 1.67 24.44 -13.38
CA GLU A 363 1.74 25.70 -14.11
C GLU A 363 0.76 25.68 -15.29
N SER A 364 -0.19 26.61 -15.31
CA SER A 364 -1.20 26.74 -16.36
C SER A 364 -0.55 27.14 -17.69
N GLN A 365 -0.68 26.27 -18.70
CA GLN A 365 -0.22 26.59 -20.05
C GLN A 365 -1.07 27.69 -20.68
N PHE A 366 -2.36 27.78 -20.31
CA PHE A 366 -3.22 28.87 -20.74
C PHE A 366 -2.75 30.23 -20.23
N GLU A 367 -2.44 30.34 -18.94
CA GLU A 367 -1.93 31.60 -18.37
C GLU A 367 -0.60 32.01 -19.00
N LYS A 368 0.28 31.04 -19.27
CA LYS A 368 1.54 31.29 -19.98
C LYS A 368 1.31 31.82 -21.39
N SER A 369 0.50 31.13 -22.19
CA SER A 369 0.15 31.57 -23.56
C SER A 369 -0.60 32.90 -23.57
N LEU A 370 -1.43 33.18 -22.57
CA LEU A 370 -2.11 34.46 -22.39
C LEU A 370 -1.12 35.59 -22.07
N ASN A 371 -0.06 35.30 -21.30
CA ASN A 371 0.99 36.27 -20.98
C ASN A 371 1.89 36.60 -22.18
N ASP A 372 2.02 35.69 -23.14
CA ASP A 372 2.79 35.87 -24.38
C ASP A 372 2.02 36.70 -25.45
N LEU A 373 0.73 37.00 -25.21
CA LEU A 373 -0.05 37.87 -26.08
C LEU A 373 0.30 39.35 -25.89
N ASN A 374 0.17 40.12 -26.97
CA ASN A 374 0.32 41.57 -26.90
C ASN A 374 -0.87 42.21 -26.16
N THR A 375 -0.64 43.40 -25.59
CA THR A 375 -1.62 44.14 -24.80
C THR A 375 -2.96 44.31 -25.55
N SER A 376 -2.91 44.64 -26.85
CA SER A 376 -4.11 44.82 -27.67
C SER A 376 -4.94 43.54 -27.81
N ALA A 377 -4.30 42.38 -27.98
CA ALA A 377 -5.01 41.11 -28.10
C ALA A 377 -5.68 40.73 -26.78
N ILE A 378 -5.03 40.98 -25.64
CA ILE A 378 -5.60 40.72 -24.31
C ILE A 378 -6.85 41.56 -24.08
N ILE A 379 -6.81 42.86 -24.36
CA ILE A 379 -7.97 43.74 -24.18
C ILE A 379 -9.12 43.36 -25.12
N ASN A 380 -8.82 43.09 -26.39
CA ASN A 380 -9.84 42.65 -27.34
C ASN A 380 -10.47 41.32 -26.90
N LEU A 381 -9.67 40.36 -26.41
CA LEU A 381 -10.17 39.08 -25.91
C LEU A 381 -11.07 39.25 -24.66
N ALA A 382 -10.68 40.12 -23.73
CA ALA A 382 -11.50 40.47 -22.57
C ALA A 382 -12.85 41.09 -23.00
N SER A 383 -12.84 42.00 -23.99
CA SER A 383 -14.06 42.62 -24.51
C SER A 383 -14.99 41.63 -25.23
N ILE A 384 -14.44 40.58 -25.86
CA ILE A 384 -15.23 39.53 -26.50
C ILE A 384 -15.93 38.65 -25.46
N LEU A 385 -15.30 38.44 -24.29
CA LEU A 385 -15.84 37.63 -23.20
C LEU A 385 -16.92 38.33 -22.38
N GLN A 386 -16.95 39.66 -22.37
CA GLN A 386 -17.92 40.44 -21.61
C GLN A 386 -18.43 41.62 -22.46
N SER A 387 -19.71 41.58 -22.81
CA SER A 387 -20.38 42.63 -23.60
C SER A 387 -20.29 44.03 -22.98
N ASP A 388 -20.08 44.11 -21.66
CA ASP A 388 -20.01 45.35 -20.87
C ASP A 388 -18.61 45.63 -20.29
N PHE A 389 -17.53 45.04 -20.82
CA PHE A 389 -16.18 45.59 -20.56
C PHE A 389 -16.04 46.89 -21.37
N ASN A 390 -16.72 47.95 -20.90
CA ASN A 390 -16.65 49.30 -21.43
C ASN A 390 -15.28 49.90 -21.11
N LEU A 391 -14.26 49.41 -21.82
CA LEU A 391 -13.01 50.13 -21.96
C LEU A 391 -13.14 51.01 -23.20
N HIS A 392 -13.27 52.31 -22.96
CA HIS A 392 -13.04 53.39 -23.93
C HIS A 392 -11.56 53.39 -24.41
N LEU A 393 -11.00 52.23 -24.77
CA LEU A 393 -9.56 52.01 -24.96
C LEU A 393 -9.26 51.38 -26.32
N LYS A 394 -9.78 51.99 -27.40
CA LYS A 394 -9.24 51.67 -28.72
C LYS A 394 -7.85 52.27 -28.97
N ASP A 395 -7.41 53.30 -28.22
CA ASP A 395 -6.18 54.06 -28.54
C ASP A 395 -5.41 54.72 -27.35
N GLN A 396 -5.35 54.12 -26.14
CA GLN A 396 -4.61 54.74 -25.00
C GLN A 396 -3.63 53.81 -24.27
N ASN A 397 -2.63 54.41 -23.62
CA ASN A 397 -1.63 53.77 -22.74
C ASN A 397 -2.32 53.03 -21.58
N ILE A 398 -2.62 51.74 -21.77
CA ILE A 398 -3.22 50.87 -20.75
C ILE A 398 -2.25 50.71 -19.57
N SER A 399 -2.75 50.94 -18.35
CA SER A 399 -1.95 50.75 -17.15
C SER A 399 -1.69 49.26 -16.86
N PHE A 400 -0.59 48.96 -16.17
CA PHE A 400 -0.27 47.59 -15.75
C PHE A 400 -1.38 46.95 -14.91
N THR A 401 -2.08 47.75 -14.09
CA THR A 401 -3.19 47.29 -13.25
C THR A 401 -4.40 46.88 -14.09
N GLU A 402 -4.78 47.69 -15.09
CA GLU A 402 -5.91 47.37 -15.99
C GLU A 402 -5.62 46.13 -16.84
N LEU A 403 -4.38 45.98 -17.32
CA LEU A 403 -3.96 44.79 -18.06
C LEU A 403 -4.05 43.52 -17.21
N ASN A 404 -3.62 43.57 -15.95
CA ASN A 404 -3.71 42.43 -15.04
C ASN A 404 -5.17 42.10 -14.68
N SER A 405 -6.04 43.11 -14.53
CA SER A 405 -7.47 42.90 -14.34
C SER A 405 -8.11 42.21 -15.55
N ALA A 406 -7.75 42.62 -16.77
CA ALA A 406 -8.21 41.97 -18.00
C ALA A 406 -7.74 40.50 -18.08
N LYS A 407 -6.48 40.23 -17.76
CA LYS A 407 -5.95 38.85 -17.69
C LYS A 407 -6.70 38.00 -16.67
N ALA A 408 -6.90 38.50 -15.44
CA ALA A 408 -7.62 37.80 -14.39
C ALA A 408 -9.06 37.46 -14.83
N LEU A 409 -9.71 38.37 -15.54
CA LEU A 409 -11.06 38.15 -16.07
C LEU A 409 -11.10 37.05 -17.13
N ILE A 410 -10.14 37.07 -18.06
CA ILE A 410 -10.00 36.05 -19.09
C ILE A 410 -9.76 34.68 -18.46
N VAL A 411 -8.89 34.58 -17.45
CA VAL A 411 -8.61 33.35 -16.71
C VAL A 411 -9.86 32.82 -16.01
N ALA A 412 -10.62 33.69 -15.34
CA ALA A 412 -11.85 33.32 -14.65
C ALA A 412 -12.94 32.81 -15.62
N ASN A 413 -12.96 33.30 -16.86
CA ASN A 413 -13.98 32.98 -17.87
C ASN A 413 -13.44 32.14 -19.04
N LYS A 414 -12.27 31.48 -18.88
CA LYS A 414 -11.58 30.78 -19.98
C LYS A 414 -12.44 29.71 -20.66
N GLU A 415 -13.36 29.07 -19.94
CA GLU A 415 -14.28 28.08 -20.53
C GLU A 415 -15.27 28.69 -21.55
N ASN A 416 -15.61 29.97 -21.43
CA ASN A 416 -16.51 30.64 -22.35
C ASN A 416 -15.85 30.84 -23.73
N LEU A 417 -14.52 30.86 -23.80
CA LEU A 417 -13.79 30.90 -25.07
C LEU A 417 -14.03 29.64 -25.92
N LEU A 418 -14.34 28.50 -25.29
CA LEU A 418 -14.69 27.27 -26.00
C LEU A 418 -16.12 27.29 -26.57
N LYS A 419 -16.96 28.26 -26.16
CA LYS A 419 -18.41 28.30 -26.44
C LYS A 419 -18.86 29.66 -27.00
N LEU A 420 -17.97 30.41 -27.64
CA LEU A 420 -18.35 31.67 -28.29
C LEU A 420 -19.38 31.43 -29.40
N ASN A 421 -20.32 32.38 -29.54
CA ASN A 421 -21.22 32.41 -30.70
C ASN A 421 -20.44 32.73 -31.99
N ASP A 422 -21.03 32.47 -33.16
CA ASP A 422 -20.35 32.61 -34.45
C ASP A 422 -19.76 34.01 -34.69
N ALA A 423 -20.49 35.06 -34.26
CA ALA A 423 -20.04 36.45 -34.39
C ALA A 423 -18.81 36.77 -33.53
N ASN A 424 -18.77 36.27 -32.29
CA ASN A 424 -17.63 36.45 -31.38
C ASN A 424 -16.45 35.56 -31.76
N LEU A 425 -16.72 34.35 -32.27
CA LEU A 425 -15.72 33.43 -32.77
C LEU A 425 -14.97 34.02 -33.98
N ASN A 426 -15.71 34.62 -34.92
CA ASN A 426 -15.11 35.29 -36.08
C ASN A 426 -14.25 36.48 -35.64
N ARG A 427 -14.75 37.32 -34.73
CA ARG A 427 -13.97 38.43 -34.15
C ARG A 427 -12.70 37.95 -33.43
N ALA A 428 -12.79 36.88 -32.65
CA ALA A 428 -11.64 36.32 -31.95
C ALA A 428 -10.58 35.77 -32.93
N LYS A 429 -11.02 35.11 -34.01
CA LYS A 429 -10.14 34.63 -35.09
C LYS A 429 -9.52 35.76 -35.90
N GLU A 430 -10.25 36.85 -36.16
CA GLU A 430 -9.69 38.03 -36.83
C GLU A 430 -8.60 38.70 -35.98
N VAL A 431 -8.80 38.79 -34.67
CA VAL A 431 -7.85 39.45 -33.75
C VAL A 431 -6.61 38.61 -33.46
N LEU A 432 -6.78 37.29 -33.25
CA LEU A 432 -5.70 36.41 -32.80
C LEU A 432 -5.22 35.40 -33.87
N GLY A 433 -5.94 35.20 -34.96
CA GLY A 433 -5.59 34.24 -36.00
C GLY A 433 -5.39 32.83 -35.45
N GLU A 434 -4.28 32.20 -35.84
CA GLU A 434 -3.89 30.85 -35.38
C GLU A 434 -3.62 30.79 -33.86
N LYS A 435 -3.21 31.90 -33.25
CA LYS A 435 -2.98 31.95 -31.79
C LYS A 435 -4.26 31.70 -31.00
N TYR A 436 -5.43 32.01 -31.58
CA TYR A 436 -6.71 31.68 -30.94
C TYR A 436 -6.89 30.16 -30.78
N THR A 437 -6.59 29.40 -31.84
CA THR A 437 -6.69 27.94 -31.80
C THR A 437 -5.67 27.31 -30.87
N GLU A 438 -4.47 27.88 -30.78
CA GLU A 438 -3.44 27.47 -29.81
C GLU A 438 -3.89 27.74 -28.37
N LEU A 439 -4.48 28.92 -28.11
CA LEU A 439 -5.04 29.27 -26.82
C LEU A 439 -6.14 28.28 -26.40
N LEU A 440 -7.09 27.94 -27.28
CA LEU A 440 -8.12 26.93 -26.99
C LEU A 440 -7.53 25.54 -26.68
N LYS A 441 -6.44 25.15 -27.36
CA LYS A 441 -5.74 23.90 -27.08
C LYS A 441 -5.16 23.90 -25.67
N THR A 442 -4.54 24.99 -25.24
CA THR A 442 -3.99 25.10 -23.87
C THR A 442 -5.07 25.05 -22.79
N ILE A 443 -6.27 25.61 -23.03
CA ILE A 443 -7.41 25.48 -22.10
C ILE A 443 -7.79 24.01 -21.90
N ASN A 444 -7.88 23.25 -22.98
CA ASN A 444 -8.23 21.82 -22.90
C ASN A 444 -7.12 20.99 -22.21
N GLN A 445 -5.85 21.34 -22.43
CA GLN A 445 -4.72 20.69 -21.75
C GLN A 445 -4.74 20.94 -20.25
N ASP A 446 -4.93 22.19 -19.83
CA ASP A 446 -5.04 22.54 -18.40
C ASP A 446 -6.23 21.82 -17.76
N LYS A 447 -7.37 21.75 -18.46
CA LYS A 447 -8.57 21.03 -17.99
C LYS A 447 -8.30 19.52 -17.81
N ILE A 448 -7.59 18.88 -18.73
CA ILE A 448 -7.18 17.46 -18.61
C ILE A 448 -6.24 17.29 -17.42
N THR A 449 -5.24 18.17 -17.27
CA THR A 449 -4.26 18.16 -16.17
C THR A 449 -4.97 18.28 -14.83
N GLU A 450 -5.82 19.28 -14.68
CA GLU A 450 -6.54 19.58 -13.45
C GLU A 450 -7.43 18.42 -13.02
N ASN A 451 -8.23 17.87 -13.95
CA ASN A 451 -9.09 16.72 -13.65
C ASN A 451 -8.29 15.46 -13.33
N THR A 452 -7.14 15.26 -13.97
CA THR A 452 -6.23 14.15 -13.66
C THR A 452 -5.64 14.28 -12.26
N ILE A 453 -5.18 15.49 -11.89
CA ILE A 453 -4.66 15.79 -10.55
C ILE A 453 -5.74 15.58 -9.49
N LYS A 454 -6.94 16.14 -9.69
CA LYS A 454 -8.09 15.93 -8.79
C LYS A 454 -8.38 14.44 -8.60
N SER A 455 -8.48 13.66 -9.68
CA SER A 455 -8.77 12.23 -9.61
C SER A 455 -7.67 11.43 -8.88
N THR A 456 -6.41 11.69 -9.20
CA THR A 456 -5.27 10.94 -8.63
C THR A 456 -4.96 11.36 -7.20
N SER A 457 -5.24 12.61 -6.83
CA SER A 457 -5.04 13.15 -5.48
C SER A 457 -5.90 12.44 -4.41
N VAL A 458 -7.09 11.96 -4.77
CA VAL A 458 -7.93 11.16 -3.86
C VAL A 458 -7.20 9.87 -3.45
N LEU A 459 -6.63 9.15 -4.43
CA LEU A 459 -5.88 7.93 -4.17
C LEU A 459 -4.60 8.23 -3.37
N TYR A 460 -3.87 9.27 -3.76
CA TYR A 460 -2.69 9.75 -3.04
C TYR A 460 -3.01 10.07 -1.57
N GLY A 461 -4.09 10.82 -1.32
CA GLY A 461 -4.54 11.20 0.01
C GLY A 461 -4.90 10.01 0.88
N ILE A 462 -5.64 9.03 0.35
CA ILE A 462 -5.94 7.77 1.07
C ILE A 462 -4.65 7.05 1.47
N ILE A 463 -3.68 6.91 0.55
CA ILE A 463 -2.43 6.21 0.84
C ILE A 463 -1.63 6.97 1.90
N LEU A 464 -1.53 8.29 1.81
CA LEU A 464 -0.77 9.08 2.78
C LEU A 464 -1.43 9.06 4.17
N LEU A 465 -2.77 9.08 4.24
CA LEU A 465 -3.49 8.91 5.50
C LEU A 465 -3.22 7.55 6.15
N LEU A 466 -3.17 6.46 5.37
CA LEU A 466 -2.79 5.14 5.87
C LEU A 466 -1.34 5.10 6.36
N CYS A 467 -0.43 5.82 5.69
CA CYS A 467 0.95 5.97 6.12
C CYS A 467 1.04 6.75 7.44
N ILE A 468 0.33 7.88 7.56
CA ILE A 468 0.27 8.70 8.77
C ILE A 468 -0.33 7.90 9.94
N PHE A 469 -1.43 7.17 9.70
CA PHE A 469 -2.02 6.28 10.70
C PHE A 469 -1.01 5.23 11.18
N SER A 470 -0.23 4.66 10.26
CA SER A 470 0.83 3.72 10.59
C SER A 470 1.93 4.38 11.43
N LEU A 471 2.40 5.56 11.03
CA LEU A 471 3.39 6.35 11.79
C LEU A 471 2.89 6.68 13.19
N GLN A 472 1.65 7.15 13.32
CA GLN A 472 1.03 7.46 14.61
C GLN A 472 0.95 6.23 15.50
N LYS A 473 0.55 5.08 14.94
CA LYS A 473 0.47 3.82 15.68
C LYS A 473 1.85 3.40 16.18
N THR A 474 2.90 3.53 15.37
CA THR A 474 4.28 3.22 15.78
C THR A 474 4.85 4.25 16.76
N ALA A 475 4.57 5.55 16.59
CA ALA A 475 5.05 6.62 17.46
C ALA A 475 4.43 6.56 18.87
N ARG A 476 3.11 6.34 18.98
CA ARG A 476 2.44 6.14 20.28
C ARG A 476 3.00 4.93 21.04
N LYS A 477 3.42 3.91 20.30
CA LYS A 477 3.96 2.65 20.82
C LYS A 477 5.41 2.74 21.27
N ASN A 478 6.18 3.69 20.71
CA ASN A 478 7.57 3.97 21.06
C ASN A 478 7.72 5.18 22.00
N SER A 479 6.62 5.80 22.42
CA SER A 479 6.61 6.90 23.38
C SER A 479 6.94 6.39 24.78
N ILE A 480 7.94 7.00 25.40
CA ILE A 480 8.32 6.80 26.82
C ILE A 480 7.24 7.38 27.75
N VAL A 481 6.38 8.28 27.24
CA VAL A 481 5.27 8.86 28.00
C VAL A 481 4.08 7.91 27.93
N PRO A 482 3.59 7.40 29.08
CA PRO A 482 2.43 6.51 29.11
C PRO A 482 1.17 7.24 28.63
N SER A 483 0.33 6.50 27.90
CA SER A 483 -0.98 6.94 27.44
C SER A 483 -2.00 7.05 28.56
#